data_AF-A0A534NRK8-F1
#
_entry.id   AF-A0A534NRK8-F1
#
_cell.length_a   1.000
_cell.length_b   1.000
_cell.length_c   1.000
_cell.angle_alpha   90.00
_cell.angle_beta   90.00
_cell.angle_gamma   90.00
#
_symmetry.space_group_name_H-M   'P 1'
#
loop_
_entity.id
_entity.type
_entity.pdbx_description
1 polymer ?
#
loop_
_entity_poly.entity_id
_entity_poly.type
_entity_poly.pdbx_seq_one_letter_code
_entity_poly.pdbx_strand_id
1 'polypeptide(L)'
;MTNKASSNTITSAEVRELLRIAARRLTAREEKTVRMRSGVSLGRGELLPRRGQNHPEARAELLAMEIELKQKLAARSQKGAATQVRSKEKDKIIRALRRLK
;
A
#
# COMPACT_ATOMS: atom_id res chain seq x y z
N MET A 1 1.10 -1.18 -48.37
CA MET A 1 0.31 -1.11 -47.12
C MET A 1 1.28 -1.24 -45.96
N THR A 2 1.66 -0.12 -45.36
CA THR A 2 2.63 -0.02 -44.26
C THR A 2 1.98 -0.42 -42.95
N ASN A 3 2.22 -1.66 -42.50
CA ASN A 3 1.83 -2.09 -41.16
C ASN A 3 2.74 -1.42 -40.15
N LYS A 4 2.36 -0.22 -39.73
CA LYS A 4 2.96 0.51 -38.61
C LYS A 4 2.58 -0.27 -37.36
N ALA A 5 3.41 -1.23 -36.99
CA ALA A 5 3.31 -1.95 -35.73
C ALA A 5 3.42 -0.91 -34.60
N SER A 6 2.28 -0.49 -34.07
CA SER A 6 2.21 0.25 -32.83
C SER A 6 2.84 -0.64 -31.78
N SER A 7 4.05 -0.28 -31.36
CA SER A 7 4.74 -0.87 -30.21
C SER A 7 3.89 -0.59 -28.98
N ASN A 8 2.91 -1.46 -28.72
CA ASN A 8 2.02 -1.37 -27.58
C ASN A 8 2.80 -1.85 -26.35
N THR A 9 3.65 -0.98 -25.83
CA THR A 9 4.39 -1.25 -24.60
C THR A 9 3.38 -1.23 -23.46
N ILE A 10 2.83 -2.40 -23.12
CA ILE A 10 1.87 -2.52 -22.02
C ILE A 10 2.61 -2.15 -20.73
N THR A 11 2.12 -1.13 -20.05
CA THR A 11 2.74 -0.68 -18.81
C THR A 11 2.45 -1.67 -17.67
N SER A 12 3.34 -1.76 -16.68
CA SER A 12 3.12 -2.62 -15.51
C SER A 12 1.87 -2.24 -14.69
N ALA A 13 1.36 -1.01 -14.87
CA ALA A 13 0.10 -0.56 -14.30
C ALA A 13 -1.10 -1.16 -15.06
N GLU A 14 -1.05 -1.18 -16.40
CA GLU A 14 -2.09 -1.80 -17.24
C GLU A 14 -2.19 -3.31 -17.02
N VAL A 15 -1.05 -4.01 -16.92
CA VAL A 15 -1.05 -5.45 -16.58
C VAL A 15 -1.71 -5.70 -15.23
N ARG A 16 -1.44 -4.85 -14.23
CA ARG A 16 -2.06 -4.97 -12.91
C ARG A 16 -3.57 -4.73 -12.95
N GLU A 17 -4.02 -3.74 -13.70
CA GLU A 17 -5.46 -3.47 -13.85
C GLU A 17 -6.19 -4.58 -14.61
N LEU A 18 -5.60 -5.12 -15.67
CA LEU A 18 -6.16 -6.26 -16.40
C LEU A 18 -6.27 -7.50 -15.51
N LEU A 19 -5.23 -7.79 -14.72
CA LEU A 19 -5.25 -8.89 -13.74
C LEU A 19 -6.29 -8.66 -12.64
N ARG A 20 -6.49 -7.42 -12.18
CA ARG A 20 -7.52 -7.08 -11.20
C ARG A 20 -8.94 -7.27 -11.75
N ILE A 21 -9.17 -6.93 -13.02
CA ILE A 21 -10.46 -7.15 -13.68
C ILE A 21 -10.71 -8.65 -13.87
N ALA A 22 -9.70 -9.41 -14.30
CA ALA A 22 -9.79 -10.85 -14.45
C ALA A 22 -10.01 -11.57 -13.11
N ALA A 23 -9.36 -11.10 -12.03
CA ALA A 23 -9.51 -11.60 -10.67
C ALA A 23 -10.97 -11.60 -10.17
N ARG A 24 -11.81 -10.66 -10.61
CA ARG A 24 -13.24 -10.60 -10.23
C ARG A 24 -14.08 -11.78 -10.74
N ARG A 25 -13.59 -12.51 -11.74
CA ARG A 25 -14.26 -13.69 -12.32
C ARG A 25 -13.70 -15.02 -11.82
N LEU A 26 -12.60 -14.97 -11.06
CA LEU A 26 -11.91 -16.16 -10.54
C LEU A 26 -12.39 -16.49 -9.14
N THR A 27 -12.32 -17.77 -8.78
CA THR A 27 -12.51 -18.17 -7.38
C THR A 27 -11.35 -17.63 -6.53
N ALA A 28 -11.57 -17.43 -5.23
CA ALA A 28 -10.55 -16.87 -4.33
C ALA A 28 -9.24 -17.69 -4.30
N ARG A 29 -9.30 -19.00 -4.60
CA ARG A 29 -8.13 -19.88 -4.67
C ARG A 29 -7.32 -19.65 -5.95
N GLU A 30 -7.99 -19.53 -7.09
CA GLU A 30 -7.37 -19.27 -8.39
C GLU A 30 -6.79 -17.86 -8.47
N GLU A 31 -7.51 -16.89 -7.92
CA GLU A 31 -7.03 -15.52 -7.83
C GLU A 31 -5.71 -15.43 -7.04
N LYS A 32 -5.65 -16.14 -5.91
CA LYS A 32 -4.44 -16.23 -5.07
C LYS A 32 -3.27 -16.85 -5.82
N THR A 33 -3.48 -17.95 -6.56
CA THR A 33 -2.40 -18.61 -7.31
C THR A 33 -1.89 -17.73 -8.45
N VAL A 34 -2.78 -17.04 -9.15
CA VAL A 34 -2.40 -16.07 -10.20
C VAL A 34 -1.59 -14.91 -9.61
N ARG A 35 -2.00 -14.35 -8.46
CA ARG A 35 -1.24 -13.30 -7.76
C ARG A 35 0.15 -13.77 -7.33
N MET A 36 0.26 -14.97 -6.77
CA MET A 36 1.55 -15.54 -6.40
C MET A 36 2.47 -15.75 -7.61
N ARG A 37 1.94 -16.24 -8.72
CA ARG A 37 2.71 -16.47 -9.96
C ARG A 37 3.15 -15.17 -10.62
N SER A 38 2.32 -14.13 -10.57
CA SER A 38 2.58 -12.84 -11.22
C SER A 38 3.33 -11.84 -10.33
N GLY A 39 3.53 -12.15 -9.04
CA GLY A 39 4.14 -11.23 -8.08
C GLY A 39 3.28 -9.99 -7.77
N VAL A 40 1.98 -10.06 -8.05
CA VAL A 40 1.05 -8.94 -7.86
C VAL A 40 0.47 -8.99 -6.45
N SER A 41 0.73 -7.94 -5.67
CA SER A 41 0.13 -7.72 -4.36
C SER A 41 -1.30 -7.18 -4.47
N LEU A 42 -2.10 -7.36 -3.41
CA LEU A 42 -3.40 -6.69 -3.28
C LEU A 42 -3.22 -5.17 -3.39
N GLY A 43 -4.21 -4.51 -3.99
CA GLY A 43 -4.21 -3.05 -4.07
C GLY A 43 -4.05 -2.44 -2.69
N ARG A 44 -3.29 -1.33 -2.56
CA ARG A 44 -3.05 -0.66 -1.27
C ARG A 44 -4.34 -0.21 -0.57
N GLY A 45 -5.43 -0.03 -1.31
CA GLY A 45 -6.76 0.30 -0.82
C GLY A 45 -7.74 -0.87 -0.75
N GLU A 46 -7.33 -2.08 -1.10
CA GLU A 46 -8.19 -3.26 -1.00
C GLU A 46 -8.16 -3.82 0.42
N LEU A 47 -9.35 -3.95 1.02
CA LEU A 47 -9.49 -4.57 2.32
C LEU A 47 -9.15 -6.06 2.18
N LEU A 48 -8.09 -6.48 2.87
CA LEU A 48 -7.78 -7.91 3.00
C LEU A 48 -9.02 -8.64 3.55
N PRO A 49 -9.44 -9.77 2.95
CA PRO A 49 -10.54 -10.55 3.50
C PRO A 49 -10.15 -10.98 4.91
N ARG A 50 -10.92 -10.53 5.90
CA ARG A 50 -10.63 -10.82 7.31
C ARG A 50 -10.93 -12.30 7.55
N ARG A 51 -9.98 -13.01 8.17
CA ARG A 51 -10.24 -14.37 8.66
C ARG A 51 -11.41 -14.30 9.65
N GLY A 52 -12.35 -15.23 9.57
CA GLY A 52 -13.51 -15.26 10.47
C GLY A 52 -14.69 -14.36 10.08
N GLN A 53 -14.72 -13.76 8.88
CA GLN A 53 -15.91 -13.02 8.42
C GLN A 53 -17.19 -13.86 8.40
N ASN A 54 -17.14 -15.19 8.39
CA ASN A 54 -18.39 -15.97 8.39
C ASN A 54 -18.94 -16.22 9.81
N HIS A 55 -18.22 -15.81 10.85
CA HIS A 55 -18.58 -16.05 12.24
C HIS A 55 -18.76 -14.72 12.98
N PRO A 56 -19.97 -14.44 13.53
CA PRO A 56 -20.27 -13.14 14.15
C PRO A 56 -19.43 -12.89 15.42
N GLU A 57 -19.13 -13.93 16.19
CA GLU A 57 -18.31 -13.85 17.40
C GLU A 57 -16.86 -13.43 17.07
N ALA A 58 -16.23 -14.12 16.12
CA ALA A 58 -14.89 -13.78 15.65
C ALA A 58 -14.80 -12.37 15.05
N ARG A 59 -15.88 -11.89 14.40
CA ARG A 59 -15.94 -10.50 13.90
C ARG A 59 -15.88 -9.49 15.03
N ALA A 60 -16.62 -9.72 16.13
CA ALA A 60 -16.66 -8.82 17.27
C ALA A 60 -15.31 -8.74 17.98
N GLU A 61 -14.65 -9.88 18.20
CA GLU A 61 -13.32 -9.93 18.80
C GLU A 61 -12.26 -9.22 17.96
N LEU A 62 -12.26 -9.44 16.64
CA LEU A 62 -11.34 -8.76 15.73
C LEU A 62 -11.56 -7.24 15.69
N LEU A 63 -12.82 -6.79 15.76
CA LEU A 63 -13.13 -5.36 15.84
C LEU A 63 -12.62 -4.74 17.16
N ALA A 64 -12.75 -5.44 18.28
CA ALA A 64 -12.21 -5.00 19.55
C ALA A 64 -10.68 -4.84 19.50
N MET A 65 -9.97 -5.83 18.94
CA MET A 65 -8.52 -5.74 18.75
C MET A 65 -8.11 -4.59 17.81
N GLU A 66 -8.86 -4.36 16.72
CA GLU A 66 -8.58 -3.24 15.81
C GLU A 66 -8.73 -1.88 16.50
N ILE A 67 -9.75 -1.71 17.33
CA ILE A 67 -9.97 -0.48 18.10
C ILE A 67 -8.80 -0.26 19.07
N GLU A 68 -8.40 -1.29 19.82
CA GLU A 68 -7.29 -1.24 20.75
C GLU A 68 -5.97 -0.87 20.04
N LEU A 69 -5.68 -1.50 18.90
CA LEU A 69 -4.48 -1.20 18.11
C LEU A 69 -4.49 0.23 17.56
N LYS A 70 -5.64 0.73 17.09
CA LYS A 70 -5.78 2.12 16.64
C LYS A 70 -5.53 3.10 17.77
N GLN A 71 -6.05 2.83 18.97
CA GLN A 71 -5.79 3.65 20.15
C GLN A 71 -4.30 3.65 20.52
N LYS A 72 -3.65 2.47 20.52
CA LYS A 72 -2.20 2.35 20.76
C LYS A 72 -1.38 3.11 19.71
N LEU A 73 -1.76 3.05 18.44
CA LEU A 73 -1.10 3.81 17.37
C LEU A 73 -1.31 5.31 17.51
N ALA A 74 -2.52 5.77 17.84
CA ALA A 74 -2.80 7.17 18.10
C ALA A 74 -1.97 7.70 19.29
N ALA A 75 -1.91 6.95 20.38
CA ALA A 75 -1.09 7.26 21.54
C ALA A 75 0.41 7.31 21.20
N ARG A 76 0.89 6.39 20.35
CA ARG A 76 2.27 6.39 19.85
C ARG A 76 2.55 7.55 18.90
N SER A 77 1.59 7.95 18.08
CA SER A 77 1.70 9.11 17.19
C SER A 77 1.82 10.42 17.97
N GLN A 78 1.11 10.56 19.10
CA GLN A 78 1.22 11.74 19.97
C GLN A 78 2.55 11.80 20.72
N LYS A 79 3.16 10.66 21.05
CA LYS A 79 4.51 10.58 21.64
C LYS A 79 5.65 10.70 20.60
N GLY A 80 5.30 10.75 19.31
CA GLY A 80 6.22 10.59 18.18
C GLY A 80 6.43 11.86 17.34
N ALA A 81 6.28 13.06 17.90
CA ALA A 81 6.94 14.22 17.29
C ALA A 81 8.44 14.01 17.43
N ALA A 82 9.05 13.34 16.45
CA ALA A 82 10.50 13.20 16.37
C ALA A 82 11.10 14.59 16.55
N THR A 83 11.81 14.79 17.66
CA THR A 83 12.60 15.99 17.90
C THR A 83 13.49 16.15 16.68
N GLN A 84 13.27 17.19 15.89
CA GLN A 84 14.12 17.47 14.74
C GLN A 84 15.54 17.64 15.28
N VAL A 85 16.37 16.61 15.10
CA VAL A 85 17.78 16.68 15.44
C VAL A 85 18.40 17.67 14.43
N ARG A 86 18.52 18.92 14.86
CA ARG A 86 19.27 19.95 14.12
C ARG A 86 20.73 19.54 14.16
N SER A 87 21.19 18.88 13.11
CA SER A 87 22.62 18.60 12.95
C SER A 87 23.34 19.87 12.50
N LYS A 88 24.53 20.12 13.05
CA LYS A 88 25.37 21.28 12.73
C LYS A 88 25.66 21.39 11.22
N GLU A 89 25.65 20.27 10.51
CA GLU A 89 25.81 20.17 9.06
C GLU A 89 24.61 20.76 8.30
N LYS A 90 23.38 20.45 8.73
CA LYS A 90 22.17 21.05 8.13
C LYS A 90 22.17 22.56 8.29
N ASP A 91 22.63 23.08 9.44
CA ASP A 91 22.72 24.53 9.66
C ASP A 91 23.78 25.22 8.79
N LYS A 92 24.88 24.52 8.46
CA LYS A 92 25.88 25.03 7.50
C LYS A 92 25.30 25.10 6.09
N ILE A 93 24.59 24.05 5.66
CA ILE A 93 23.94 23.98 4.34
C ILE A 93 22.88 25.07 4.20
N ILE A 94 22.03 25.25 5.21
CA ILE A 94 20.99 26.30 5.20
C ILE A 94 21.62 27.70 5.13
N ARG A 95 22.72 27.95 5.86
CA ARG A 95 23.45 29.23 5.78
C ARG A 95 24.06 29.48 4.40
N ALA A 96 24.64 28.45 3.78
CA ALA A 96 25.19 28.57 2.43
C ALA A 96 24.09 28.90 1.41
N LEU A 97 22.96 28.21 1.47
CA LEU A 97 21.82 28.44 0.57
C LEU A 97 21.18 29.82 0.75
N ARG A 98 21.14 30.36 1.98
CA ARG A 98 20.64 31.73 2.24
C ARG A 98 21.57 32.83 1.73
N ARG A 99 22.86 32.57 1.57
CA ARG A 99 23.85 33.53 1.06
C ARG A 99 23.91 33.61 -0.47
N LEU A 100 23.32 32.63 -1.15
CA LEU A 100 23.22 32.55 -2.61
C LEU A 100 21.95 33.20 -3.17
N LYS A 101 21.09 33.73 -2.30
CA LYS A 101 19.92 34.54 -2.63
C LYS A 101 20.25 36.01 -2.42
#